data_AF-S6CVT9-F1
#
_entry.id   AF-S6CVT9-F1
#
_cell.length_a   1.000
_cell.length_b   1.000
_cell.length_c   1.000
_cell.angle_alpha   90.00
_cell.angle_beta   90.00
_cell.angle_gamma   90.00
#
_symmetry.space_group_name_H-M   'P 1'
#
loop_
_entity.id
_entity.type
_entity.pdbx_description
1 polymer ?
#
loop_
_entity_poly.entity_id
_entity_poly.type
_entity_poly.pdbx_seq_one_letter_code
_entity_poly.pdbx_strand_id
1 'polypeptide(L)'
;MFDKVVFIALFALTRTSSNPQELMRPEQRTIIEHLSCSALQGLESIKLSNLHFMSIENPCKLIALKVSLNNNKFPSSQQAFYITATDIDLTNNEFVGTEQEYYIVGRKVHLENNTYAGQLQFHHTIGYEIDMLSNLYDGQGQIHQVVGSHVKRVSNHYNEVQNNLPAGNCERFIQSVYFKSMAGSDVTSEVTNEITRQCSSLKK
;
A
#
# COMPACT_ATOMS: atom_id res chain seq x y z
N MET A 1 -23.93 -16.30 15.20
CA MET A 1 -23.14 -15.07 14.98
C MET A 1 -22.77 -15.12 13.52
N PHE A 2 -23.48 -14.38 12.66
CA PHE A 2 -23.39 -14.53 11.21
C PHE A 2 -22.25 -13.66 10.68
N ASP A 3 -21.24 -14.31 10.09
CA ASP A 3 -20.20 -13.67 9.28
C ASP A 3 -20.87 -12.97 8.10
N LYS A 4 -20.94 -11.63 8.15
CA LYS A 4 -21.35 -10.84 6.99
C LYS A 4 -20.15 -10.67 6.08
N VAL A 5 -19.84 -11.70 5.31
CA VAL A 5 -18.98 -11.56 4.12
C VAL A 5 -19.79 -10.82 3.06
N VAL A 6 -19.56 -9.52 2.93
CA VAL A 6 -20.14 -8.74 1.82
C VAL A 6 -19.26 -8.95 0.58
N PHE A 7 -19.69 -9.85 -0.30
CA PHE A 7 -19.20 -9.87 -1.68
C PHE A 7 -19.82 -8.68 -2.42
N ILE A 8 -19.06 -7.62 -2.64
CA ILE A 8 -19.45 -6.62 -3.64
C ILE A 8 -19.16 -7.25 -5.00
N ALA A 9 -20.19 -7.86 -5.59
CA ALA A 9 -20.17 -8.27 -6.99
C ALA A 9 -20.15 -6.99 -7.85
N LEU A 10 -18.98 -6.62 -8.37
CA LEU A 10 -18.90 -5.62 -9.43
C LEU A 10 -19.43 -6.26 -10.72
N PHE A 11 -20.52 -5.72 -11.27
CA PHE A 11 -21.06 -6.17 -12.55
C PHE A 11 -20.09 -5.78 -13.67
N ALA A 12 -19.29 -6.73 -14.14
CA ALA A 12 -18.46 -6.58 -15.34
C ALA A 12 -19.29 -6.91 -16.59
N LEU A 13 -19.48 -5.93 -17.48
CA LEU A 13 -19.99 -6.17 -18.84
C LEU A 13 -18.88 -6.85 -19.66
N THR A 14 -18.98 -8.15 -19.86
CA THR A 14 -17.99 -8.93 -20.63
C THR A 14 -18.38 -8.95 -22.12
N ARG A 15 -17.45 -8.58 -23.01
CA ARG A 15 -17.52 -8.95 -24.43
C ARG A 15 -16.65 -10.18 -24.63
N THR A 16 -17.26 -11.31 -24.97
CA THR A 16 -16.54 -12.54 -25.31
C THR A 16 -16.08 -12.48 -26.77
N SER A 17 -14.76 -12.56 -26.99
CA SER A 17 -14.16 -12.84 -28.29
C SER A 17 -13.34 -14.11 -28.18
N SER A 18 -13.73 -15.12 -28.95
CA SER A 18 -13.11 -16.45 -29.01
C SER A 18 -11.96 -16.46 -30.01
N ASN A 19 -10.72 -16.72 -29.57
CA ASN A 19 -9.72 -17.33 -30.44
C ASN A 19 -8.65 -18.09 -29.63
N PRO A 20 -8.25 -19.32 -30.01
CA PRO A 20 -7.32 -20.14 -29.25
C PRO A 20 -5.91 -20.09 -29.87
N GLN A 21 -5.02 -19.31 -29.26
CA GLN A 21 -3.56 -19.54 -29.31
C GLN A 21 -2.97 -19.19 -27.95
N GLU A 22 -2.41 -20.23 -27.32
CA GLU A 22 -1.87 -20.26 -25.98
C GLU A 22 -0.37 -19.90 -26.04
N LEU A 23 -0.09 -18.60 -25.94
CA LEU A 23 1.24 -18.04 -25.69
C LEU A 23 1.06 -17.19 -24.43
N MET A 24 1.79 -17.54 -23.34
CA MET A 24 1.72 -16.95 -21.99
C MET A 24 0.88 -15.68 -21.92
N ARG A 25 -0.43 -15.83 -21.70
CA ARG A 25 -1.30 -14.67 -21.55
C ARG A 25 -0.85 -13.94 -20.28
N PRO A 26 -0.53 -12.63 -20.33
CA PRO A 26 -0.48 -11.87 -19.10
C PRO A 26 -1.82 -12.12 -18.38
N GLU A 27 -1.78 -12.50 -17.11
CA GLU A 27 -3.00 -12.76 -16.33
C GLU A 27 -3.99 -11.63 -16.58
N GLN A 28 -5.13 -11.95 -17.21
CA GLN A 28 -6.04 -10.94 -17.71
C GLN A 28 -6.78 -10.33 -16.52
N ARG A 29 -6.30 -9.18 -16.03
CA ARG A 29 -6.94 -8.43 -14.95
C ARG A 29 -8.33 -7.96 -15.35
N THR A 30 -9.25 -7.94 -14.40
CA THR A 30 -10.60 -7.39 -14.59
C THR A 30 -10.52 -5.87 -14.57
N ILE A 31 -11.06 -5.21 -15.60
CA ILE A 31 -11.03 -3.75 -15.70
C ILE A 31 -12.15 -3.16 -14.84
N ILE A 32 -11.79 -2.23 -13.95
CA ILE A 32 -12.70 -1.49 -13.08
C ILE A 32 -12.60 -0.01 -13.45
N GLU A 33 -13.72 0.63 -13.78
CA GLU A 33 -13.74 2.04 -14.20
C GLU A 33 -13.25 2.98 -13.10
N HIS A 34 -13.67 2.75 -11.86
CA HIS A 34 -13.34 3.61 -10.75
C HIS A 34 -13.26 2.84 -9.43
N LEU A 35 -12.18 3.06 -8.67
CA LEU A 35 -12.05 2.62 -7.29
C LEU A 35 -12.47 3.74 -6.33
N SER A 36 -13.63 3.58 -5.69
CA SER A 36 -14.03 4.41 -4.55
C SER A 36 -13.47 3.80 -3.26
N CYS A 37 -12.39 4.38 -2.74
CA CYS A 37 -11.74 3.93 -1.51
C CYS A 37 -12.58 4.28 -0.27
N SER A 38 -13.33 5.39 -0.29
CA SER A 38 -14.27 5.78 0.76
C SER A 38 -15.37 4.73 0.98
N ALA A 39 -15.86 4.10 -0.09
CA ALA A 39 -16.85 3.02 0.00
C ALA A 39 -16.33 1.74 0.70
N LEU A 40 -15.02 1.62 0.87
CA LEU A 40 -14.36 0.47 1.49
C LEU A 40 -13.98 0.72 2.96
N GLN A 41 -14.14 1.95 3.47
CA GLN A 41 -13.73 2.28 4.83
C GLN A 41 -14.65 1.65 5.88
N GLY A 42 -14.06 1.24 7.01
CA GLY A 42 -14.80 0.67 8.14
C GLY A 42 -15.19 -0.80 7.96
N LEU A 43 -14.82 -1.41 6.83
CA LEU A 43 -14.92 -2.85 6.65
C LEU A 43 -13.93 -3.56 7.58
N GLU A 44 -14.29 -4.76 8.03
CA GLU A 44 -13.36 -5.61 8.79
C GLU A 44 -12.14 -5.98 7.94
N SER A 45 -12.38 -6.28 6.66
CA SER A 45 -11.33 -6.61 5.70
C SER A 45 -11.61 -6.01 4.33
N ILE A 46 -10.57 -5.46 3.71
CA ILE A 46 -10.54 -5.04 2.32
C ILE A 46 -9.69 -6.05 1.55
N LYS A 47 -10.25 -6.64 0.49
CA LYS A 47 -9.55 -7.58 -0.40
C LYS A 47 -9.79 -7.19 -1.85
N LEU A 48 -8.73 -6.79 -2.55
CA LEU A 48 -8.76 -6.47 -3.97
C LEU A 48 -7.79 -7.39 -4.70
N SER A 49 -8.25 -8.09 -5.74
CA SER A 49 -7.38 -9.04 -6.45
C SER A 49 -7.65 -9.12 -7.94
N ASN A 50 -6.58 -9.18 -8.73
CA ASN A 50 -6.63 -9.32 -10.20
C ASN A 50 -7.41 -8.19 -10.89
N LEU A 51 -7.29 -6.94 -10.40
CA LEU A 51 -8.02 -5.78 -10.92
C LEU A 51 -7.10 -4.79 -11.64
N HIS A 52 -7.60 -4.15 -12.68
CA HIS A 52 -6.97 -2.99 -13.33
C HIS A 52 -7.94 -1.81 -13.22
N PHE A 53 -7.57 -0.81 -12.42
CA PHE A 53 -8.39 0.39 -12.25
C PHE A 53 -8.13 1.39 -13.36
N MET A 54 -9.16 2.02 -13.91
CA MET A 54 -9.00 3.13 -14.87
C MET A 54 -8.84 4.47 -14.15
N SER A 55 -9.45 4.60 -12.97
CA SER A 55 -9.33 5.76 -12.10
C SER A 55 -9.47 5.36 -10.64
N ILE A 56 -8.93 6.18 -9.74
CA ILE A 56 -8.89 5.92 -8.30
C ILE A 56 -9.30 7.20 -7.57
N GLU A 57 -10.08 7.07 -6.50
CA GLU A 57 -10.41 8.17 -5.59
C GLU A 57 -9.13 8.83 -5.05
N ASN A 58 -9.08 10.18 -5.06
CA ASN A 58 -7.93 10.93 -4.55
C ASN A 58 -8.36 11.86 -3.39
N PRO A 59 -7.85 11.65 -2.16
CA PRO A 59 -6.93 10.58 -1.76
C PRO A 59 -7.60 9.21 -1.66
N CYS A 60 -6.85 8.14 -1.91
CA CYS A 60 -7.33 6.78 -1.72
C CYS A 60 -7.00 6.33 -0.30
N LYS A 61 -8.05 6.12 0.50
CA LYS A 61 -7.96 5.76 1.91
C LYS A 61 -8.55 4.38 2.15
N LEU A 62 -7.69 3.39 2.37
CA LEU A 62 -8.03 2.01 2.68
C LEU A 62 -7.79 1.75 4.18
N ILE A 63 -8.85 1.85 4.99
CA ILE A 63 -8.78 1.64 6.43
C ILE A 63 -9.70 0.50 6.85
N ALA A 64 -9.11 -0.56 7.41
CA ALA A 64 -9.77 -1.79 7.84
C ALA A 64 -8.93 -2.51 8.91
N LEU A 65 -9.40 -3.62 9.49
CA LEU A 65 -8.53 -4.47 10.33
C LEU A 65 -7.51 -5.24 9.48
N LYS A 66 -7.89 -5.60 8.25
CA LYS A 66 -7.02 -6.31 7.31
C LYS A 66 -7.14 -5.73 5.90
N VAL A 67 -6.01 -5.41 5.26
CA VAL A 67 -5.97 -5.00 3.86
C VAL A 67 -5.11 -5.98 3.08
N SER A 68 -5.67 -6.60 2.04
CA SER A 68 -4.95 -7.47 1.11
C SER A 68 -5.17 -7.01 -0.32
N LEU A 69 -4.10 -6.57 -0.98
CA LEU A 69 -4.10 -6.20 -2.40
C LEU A 69 -3.19 -7.19 -3.12
N ASN A 70 -3.75 -7.95 -4.06
CA ASN A 70 -3.01 -8.97 -4.81
C ASN A 70 -3.15 -8.79 -6.33
N ASN A 71 -2.04 -8.65 -7.05
CA ASN A 71 -2.04 -8.60 -8.52
C ASN A 71 -2.97 -7.53 -9.12
N ASN A 72 -3.01 -6.35 -8.50
CA ASN A 72 -3.79 -5.22 -9.01
C ASN A 72 -2.91 -4.23 -9.76
N LYS A 73 -3.52 -3.45 -10.67
CA LYS A 73 -2.89 -2.32 -11.35
C LYS A 73 -3.59 -1.01 -10.99
N PHE A 74 -2.81 -0.09 -10.46
CA PHE A 74 -3.22 1.24 -10.04
C PHE A 74 -2.51 2.31 -10.91
N PRO A 75 -3.06 2.66 -12.07
CA PRO A 75 -2.57 3.78 -12.87
C PRO A 75 -3.07 5.11 -12.28
N SER A 76 -2.17 5.90 -11.69
CA SER A 76 -2.52 7.20 -11.13
C SER A 76 -1.30 8.12 -11.01
N SER A 77 -1.46 9.39 -11.32
CA SER A 77 -0.47 10.44 -11.00
C SER A 77 -1.04 11.37 -9.94
N GLN A 78 -0.17 12.03 -9.16
CA GLN A 78 -0.57 12.99 -8.11
C GLN A 78 -1.51 12.36 -7.08
N GLN A 79 -1.25 11.10 -6.73
CA GLN A 79 -2.13 10.28 -5.92
C GLN A 79 -1.49 9.98 -4.56
N ALA A 80 -2.26 10.21 -3.50
CA ALA A 80 -1.92 9.71 -2.18
C ALA A 80 -2.69 8.41 -1.87
N PHE A 81 -1.95 7.37 -1.47
CA PHE A 81 -2.47 6.12 -0.95
C PHE A 81 -2.24 6.05 0.57
N TYR A 82 -3.32 5.95 1.32
CA TYR A 82 -3.32 5.77 2.76
C TYR A 82 -3.83 4.36 3.05
N ILE A 83 -2.95 3.48 3.50
CA ILE A 83 -3.27 2.07 3.78
C ILE A 83 -3.03 1.83 5.26
N THR A 84 -4.11 1.68 6.02
CA THR A 84 -4.06 1.54 7.48
C THR A 84 -4.81 0.30 7.91
N ALA A 85 -4.11 -0.69 8.48
CA ALA A 85 -4.71 -1.92 8.99
C ALA A 85 -3.82 -2.66 9.98
N THR A 86 -4.39 -3.53 10.81
CA THR A 86 -3.58 -4.37 11.70
C THR A 86 -2.66 -5.29 10.88
N ASP A 87 -3.23 -5.93 9.86
CA ASP A 87 -2.48 -6.76 8.91
C ASP A 87 -2.61 -6.18 7.49
N ILE A 88 -1.47 -5.89 6.87
CA ILE A 88 -1.37 -5.39 5.49
C ILE A 88 -0.57 -6.39 4.66
N ASP A 89 -1.13 -6.82 3.53
CA ASP A 89 -0.47 -7.67 2.54
C ASP A 89 -0.65 -7.05 1.15
N LEU A 90 0.44 -6.50 0.61
CA LEU A 90 0.51 -6.03 -0.76
C LEU A 90 1.42 -6.97 -1.54
N THR A 91 0.86 -7.75 -2.46
CA THR A 91 1.61 -8.73 -3.24
C THR A 91 1.35 -8.58 -4.74
N ASN A 92 2.41 -8.56 -5.55
CA ASN A 92 2.34 -8.51 -7.01
C ASN A 92 1.57 -7.30 -7.60
N ASN A 93 1.44 -6.18 -6.88
CA ASN A 93 0.71 -5.02 -7.40
C ASN A 93 1.61 -4.13 -8.27
N GLU A 94 1.01 -3.48 -9.26
CA GLU A 94 1.62 -2.45 -10.09
C GLU A 94 1.01 -1.08 -9.75
N PHE A 95 1.80 -0.19 -9.16
CA PHE A 95 1.45 1.22 -9.01
C PHE A 95 2.20 2.01 -10.07
N VAL A 96 1.48 2.68 -10.97
CA VAL A 96 2.07 3.31 -12.16
C VAL A 96 1.64 4.77 -12.25
N GLY A 97 2.61 5.67 -12.19
CA GLY A 97 2.42 7.11 -12.40
C GLY A 97 3.36 7.96 -11.56
N THR A 98 3.27 9.28 -11.74
CA THR A 98 4.22 10.24 -11.16
C THR A 98 3.64 10.94 -9.94
N GLU A 99 4.49 11.47 -9.06
CA GLU A 99 4.06 12.26 -7.89
C GLU A 99 3.11 11.47 -6.97
N GLN A 100 3.45 10.20 -6.72
CA GLN A 100 2.66 9.31 -5.88
C GLN A 100 3.22 9.28 -4.44
N GLU A 101 2.33 9.30 -3.47
CA GLU A 101 2.67 9.19 -2.05
C GLU A 101 2.01 7.96 -1.44
N TYR A 102 2.78 7.15 -0.70
CA TYR A 102 2.31 5.94 -0.03
C TYR A 102 2.55 6.08 1.46
N TYR A 103 1.47 6.01 2.23
CA TYR A 103 1.48 6.00 3.70
C TYR A 103 0.87 4.70 4.18
N ILE A 104 1.73 3.76 4.56
CA ILE A 104 1.35 2.40 4.97
C ILE A 104 1.58 2.29 6.48
N VAL A 105 0.52 2.05 7.23
CA VAL A 105 0.58 1.93 8.71
C VAL A 105 -0.12 0.66 9.16
N GLY A 106 0.63 -0.24 9.78
CA GLY A 106 0.02 -1.45 10.33
C GLY A 106 0.87 -2.18 11.35
N ARG A 107 0.29 -3.13 12.08
CA ARG A 107 1.07 -3.94 13.03
C ARG A 107 1.98 -4.90 12.27
N LYS A 108 1.44 -5.57 11.26
CA LYS A 108 2.16 -6.45 10.33
C LYS A 108 2.00 -5.92 8.92
N VAL A 109 3.12 -5.66 8.26
CA VAL A 109 3.15 -5.14 6.89
C VAL A 109 4.00 -6.06 6.03
N HIS A 110 3.37 -6.70 5.07
CA HIS A 110 4.02 -7.55 4.07
C HIS A 110 3.92 -6.90 2.70
N LEU A 111 5.06 -6.57 2.09
CA LEU A 111 5.17 -5.98 0.76
C LEU A 111 6.04 -6.90 -0.09
N GLU A 112 5.45 -7.61 -1.04
CA GLU A 112 6.17 -8.58 -1.87
C GLU A 112 5.93 -8.41 -3.37
N ASN A 113 7.00 -8.39 -4.16
CA ASN A 113 6.95 -8.33 -5.63
C ASN A 113 6.09 -7.18 -6.19
N ASN A 114 5.91 -6.08 -5.44
CA ASN A 114 5.20 -4.92 -5.96
C ASN A 114 6.12 -4.10 -6.85
N THR A 115 5.56 -3.52 -7.90
CA THR A 115 6.23 -2.57 -8.78
C THR A 115 5.65 -1.19 -8.56
N TYR A 116 6.53 -0.23 -8.28
CA TYR A 116 6.22 1.19 -8.16
C TYR A 116 6.94 1.92 -9.29
N ALA A 117 6.23 2.18 -10.38
CA ALA A 117 6.79 2.73 -11.61
C ALA A 117 6.38 4.20 -11.79
N GLY A 118 7.37 5.10 -11.76
CA GLY A 118 7.20 6.51 -12.03
C GLY A 118 8.09 7.43 -11.18
N GLN A 119 8.01 8.72 -11.48
CA GLN A 119 8.91 9.74 -10.94
C GLN A 119 8.33 10.38 -9.67
N LEU A 120 9.20 10.92 -8.81
CA LEU A 120 8.82 11.73 -7.63
C LEU A 120 7.90 10.98 -6.65
N GLN A 121 8.37 9.86 -6.11
CA GLN A 121 7.56 9.02 -5.22
C GLN A 121 8.01 9.11 -3.76
N PHE A 122 7.05 9.15 -2.85
CA PHE A 122 7.28 9.12 -1.40
C PHE A 122 6.71 7.85 -0.79
N HIS A 123 7.55 7.05 -0.16
CA HIS A 123 7.19 5.76 0.42
C HIS A 123 7.43 5.80 1.93
N HIS A 124 6.36 5.93 2.70
CA HIS A 124 6.39 5.94 4.16
C HIS A 124 5.69 4.70 4.70
N THR A 125 6.42 3.89 5.46
CA THR A 125 5.89 2.65 6.05
C THR A 125 6.19 2.63 7.55
N ILE A 126 5.15 2.41 8.35
CA ILE A 126 5.26 2.28 9.80
C ILE A 126 4.60 0.97 10.23
N GLY A 127 5.31 0.19 11.04
CA GLY A 127 4.72 -1.01 11.61
C GLY A 127 5.59 -1.75 12.61
N TYR A 128 5.01 -2.71 13.32
CA TYR A 128 5.77 -3.49 14.31
C TYR A 128 6.66 -4.51 13.61
N GLU A 129 6.07 -5.29 12.70
CA GLU A 129 6.74 -6.24 11.80
C GLU A 129 6.55 -5.75 10.35
N ILE A 130 7.66 -5.56 9.64
CA ILE A 130 7.67 -5.10 8.25
C ILE A 130 8.57 -6.02 7.42
N ASP A 131 7.97 -6.74 6.49
CA ASP A 131 8.66 -7.55 5.48
C ASP A 131 8.54 -6.87 4.12
N MET A 132 9.67 -6.49 3.53
CA MET A 132 9.75 -5.95 2.17
C MET A 132 10.61 -6.89 1.32
N LEU A 133 9.98 -7.61 0.39
CA LEU A 133 10.62 -8.68 -0.37
C LEU A 133 10.49 -8.41 -1.87
N SER A 134 11.61 -8.31 -2.58
CA SER A 134 11.64 -8.28 -4.04
C SER A 134 10.77 -7.20 -4.71
N ASN A 135 10.52 -6.07 -4.03
CA ASN A 135 9.79 -4.96 -4.62
C ASN A 135 10.70 -4.19 -5.58
N LEU A 136 10.13 -3.74 -6.70
CA LEU A 136 10.79 -2.93 -7.71
C LEU A 136 10.31 -1.48 -7.58
N TYR A 137 11.23 -0.56 -7.35
CA TYR A 137 10.99 0.87 -7.35
C TYR A 137 11.66 1.49 -8.56
N ASP A 138 10.87 1.72 -9.60
CA ASP A 138 11.31 2.11 -10.94
C ASP A 138 11.02 3.58 -11.23
N GLY A 139 12.02 4.45 -11.13
CA GLY A 139 11.91 5.88 -11.42
C GLY A 139 12.83 6.74 -10.55
N GLN A 140 12.96 8.01 -10.89
CA GLN A 140 13.84 8.97 -10.21
C GLN A 140 13.10 9.76 -9.13
N GLY A 141 13.86 10.30 -8.19
CA GLY A 141 13.33 11.19 -7.14
C GLY A 141 12.46 10.45 -6.13
N GLN A 142 12.98 9.35 -5.57
CA GLN A 142 12.25 8.55 -4.60
C GLN A 142 12.76 8.79 -3.19
N ILE A 143 11.84 8.87 -2.23
CA ILE A 143 12.15 8.94 -0.80
C ILE A 143 11.49 7.74 -0.12
N HIS A 144 12.30 6.97 0.61
CA HIS A 144 11.86 5.76 1.31
C HIS A 144 12.15 5.92 2.81
N GLN A 145 11.10 5.96 3.62
CA GLN A 145 11.21 6.00 5.08
C GLN A 145 10.40 4.86 5.68
N VAL A 146 11.08 3.99 6.42
CA VAL A 146 10.45 2.84 7.07
C VAL A 146 10.86 2.85 8.53
N VAL A 147 9.88 2.76 9.42
CA VAL A 147 10.11 2.67 10.86
C VAL A 147 9.33 1.50 11.42
N GLY A 148 10.05 0.60 12.06
CA GLY A 148 9.43 -0.52 12.76
C GLY A 148 10.35 -1.22 13.74
N SER A 149 9.77 -2.09 14.57
CA SER A 149 10.50 -2.86 15.56
C SER A 149 11.33 -3.97 14.92
N HIS A 150 10.74 -4.63 13.92
CA HIS A 150 11.35 -5.69 13.13
C HIS A 150 11.17 -5.34 11.65
N VAL A 151 12.24 -4.93 10.99
CA VAL A 151 12.23 -4.59 9.56
C VAL A 151 13.15 -5.54 8.81
N LYS A 152 12.58 -6.33 7.90
CA LYS A 152 13.29 -7.21 6.99
C LYS A 152 13.16 -6.68 5.57
N ARG A 153 14.30 -6.48 4.92
CA ARG A 153 14.37 -6.09 3.50
C ARG A 153 15.22 -7.10 2.75
N VAL A 154 14.66 -7.75 1.74
CA VAL A 154 15.35 -8.76 0.93
C VAL A 154 15.09 -8.47 -0.54
N SER A 155 16.15 -8.38 -1.34
CA SER A 155 16.09 -8.30 -2.80
C SER A 155 15.24 -7.16 -3.39
N ASN A 156 14.94 -6.10 -2.64
CA ASN A 156 14.26 -4.92 -3.19
C ASN A 156 15.21 -4.16 -4.12
N HIS A 157 14.70 -3.73 -5.27
CA HIS A 157 15.46 -3.01 -6.28
C HIS A 157 15.03 -1.55 -6.36
N TYR A 158 15.99 -0.64 -6.34
CA TYR A 158 15.77 0.80 -6.38
C TYR A 158 16.54 1.37 -7.57
N ASN A 159 15.83 1.81 -8.61
CA ASN A 159 16.45 2.11 -9.89
C ASN A 159 17.17 3.46 -9.99
N GLU A 160 17.22 4.33 -8.95
CA GLU A 160 18.15 5.47 -8.88
C GLU A 160 18.11 6.25 -7.54
N VAL A 161 19.07 7.18 -7.38
CA VAL A 161 19.51 7.92 -6.16
C VAL A 161 18.54 7.86 -4.97
N GLN A 162 18.89 7.00 -4.02
CA GLN A 162 18.27 6.96 -2.71
C GLN A 162 18.56 8.30 -2.01
N ASN A 163 17.58 9.21 -1.99
CA ASN A 163 17.57 10.24 -0.96
C ASN A 163 17.11 9.57 0.34
N ASN A 164 18.03 8.81 0.95
CA ASN A 164 17.97 8.50 2.37
C ASN A 164 18.06 9.84 3.07
N LEU A 165 16.91 10.50 3.26
CA LEU A 165 16.87 11.63 4.17
C LEU A 165 17.44 11.14 5.51
N PRO A 166 18.34 11.91 6.14
CA PRO A 166 18.84 11.56 7.46
C PRO A 166 17.63 11.29 8.35
N ALA A 167 17.74 10.28 9.21
CA ALA A 167 16.75 9.99 10.23
C ALA A 167 16.41 11.31 10.97
N GLY A 168 15.34 11.98 10.54
CA GLY A 168 14.69 13.00 11.35
C GLY A 168 14.22 12.32 12.62
N ASN A 169 14.06 13.08 13.71
CA ASN A 169 13.55 12.56 14.97
C ASN A 169 12.41 11.55 14.70
N CYS A 170 12.62 10.27 15.03
CA CYS A 170 11.68 9.20 14.74
C CYS A 170 10.25 9.59 15.17
N GLU A 171 10.12 10.28 16.30
CA GLU A 171 8.85 10.82 16.80
C GLU A 171 8.19 11.78 15.79
N ARG A 172 8.97 12.66 15.16
CA ARG A 172 8.48 13.62 14.16
C ARG A 172 8.04 12.93 12.87
N PHE A 173 8.76 11.88 12.46
CA PHE A 173 8.35 11.06 11.31
C PHE A 173 7.04 10.32 11.62
N ILE A 174 6.98 9.62 12.75
CA ILE A 174 5.78 8.90 13.18
C ILE A 174 4.59 9.84 13.27
N GLN A 175 4.76 11.02 13.88
CA GLN A 175 3.71 12.04 13.93
C GLN A 175 3.30 12.50 12.53
N SER A 176 4.26 12.77 11.63
CA SER A 176 3.95 13.19 10.27
C SER A 176 3.14 12.13 9.51
N VAL A 177 3.50 10.85 9.64
CA VAL A 177 2.74 9.76 9.02
C VAL A 177 1.38 9.60 9.71
N TYR A 178 1.31 9.61 11.05
CA TYR A 178 0.06 9.54 11.81
C TYR A 178 -0.97 10.58 11.36
N PHE A 179 -0.54 11.85 11.25
CA PHE A 179 -1.43 12.94 10.82
C PHE A 179 -1.93 12.75 9.38
N LYS A 180 -1.10 12.16 8.51
CA LYS A 180 -1.40 11.96 7.10
C LYS A 180 -2.23 10.69 6.84
N SER A 181 -1.88 9.56 7.45
CA SER A 181 -2.55 8.25 7.34
C SER A 181 -3.86 8.13 8.13
N MET A 182 -4.44 9.28 8.50
CA MET A 182 -5.57 9.51 9.39
C MET A 182 -5.28 9.37 10.89
N ALA A 183 -5.45 10.49 11.57
CA ALA A 183 -5.69 10.55 13.00
C ALA A 183 -7.06 9.93 13.34
N GLY A 184 -7.11 9.07 14.36
CA GLY A 184 -8.37 8.53 14.90
C GLY A 184 -8.77 7.13 14.45
N SER A 185 -7.96 6.42 13.66
CA SER A 185 -8.10 4.95 13.60
C SER A 185 -7.40 4.33 14.81
N ASP A 186 -8.07 3.41 15.50
CA ASP A 186 -7.51 2.72 16.68
C ASP A 186 -6.18 2.03 16.34
N VAL A 187 -6.10 1.45 15.13
CA VAL A 187 -4.89 0.85 14.58
C VAL A 187 -3.75 1.87 14.46
N THR A 188 -4.01 3.05 13.88
CA THR A 188 -2.96 4.09 13.73
C THR A 188 -2.47 4.51 15.12
N SER A 189 -3.38 4.74 16.08
CA SER A 189 -3.02 5.17 17.44
C SER A 189 -2.19 4.11 18.15
N GLU A 190 -2.63 2.84 18.14
CA GLU A 190 -1.91 1.74 18.78
C GLU A 190 -0.51 1.55 18.20
N VAL A 191 -0.40 1.41 16.88
CA VAL A 191 0.88 1.16 16.18
C VAL A 191 1.84 2.33 16.39
N THR A 192 1.36 3.56 16.26
CA THR A 192 2.23 4.74 16.41
C THR A 192 2.66 4.97 17.85
N ASN A 193 1.80 4.72 18.85
CA ASN A 193 2.18 4.79 20.27
C ASN A 193 3.22 3.73 20.63
N GLU A 194 3.04 2.50 20.16
CA GLU A 194 3.99 1.41 20.41
C GLU A 194 5.38 1.72 19.83
N ILE A 195 5.43 2.17 18.57
CA ILE A 195 6.68 2.49 17.88
C ILE A 195 7.30 3.77 18.46
N THR A 196 6.50 4.77 18.82
CA THR A 196 6.99 5.99 19.49
C THR A 196 7.70 5.64 20.80
N ARG A 197 7.12 4.75 21.61
CA ARG A 197 7.74 4.28 22.87
C ARG A 197 9.10 3.63 22.62
N GLN A 198 9.24 2.86 21.55
CA GLN A 198 10.51 2.26 21.17
C GLN A 198 11.52 3.31 20.70
N CYS A 199 11.08 4.30 19.92
CA CYS A 199 11.95 5.38 19.47
C CYS A 199 12.48 6.24 20.63
N SER A 200 11.70 6.43 21.70
CA SER A 200 12.20 7.08 22.92
C SER A 200 13.18 6.20 23.72
N SER A 201 13.12 4.87 23.59
CA SER A 201 14.03 3.95 24.28
C SER A 201 15.44 3.89 23.68
N LEU A 202 15.59 4.29 22.41
CA LEU A 202 16.88 4.38 21.69
C LEU A 202 17.68 5.65 22.02
N LYS A 203 17.13 6.57 22.82
CA LYS A 203 17.77 7.83 23.26
C LYS A 203 18.59 7.69 24.56
N LYS A 204 18.89 6.46 25.01
CA LYS A 204 19.67 6.18 26.24
C LYS A 204 21.02 5.55 25.92
#